data_AF-A0A329LX43-F1
#
_entry.id   AF-A0A329LX43-F1
#
_cell.length_a   1.000
_cell.length_b   1.000
_cell.length_c   1.000
_cell.angle_alpha   90.00
_cell.angle_beta   90.00
_cell.angle_gamma   90.00
#
_symmetry.space_group_name_H-M   'P 1'
#
loop_
_entity.id
_entity.type
_entity.pdbx_description
1 polymer ?
#
loop_
_entity_poly.entity_id
_entity_poly.type
_entity_poly.pdbx_seq_one_letter_code
_entity_poly.pdbx_strand_id
1 'polypeptide(L)'
;MFDLAATGDWPAVFAASFIWGTGRIGYGPHRYREIVEGTHGRLGEMLTAAAEAAQHDAIAGYAQFYGGHDPKQRASANADGWSRIDNFGPAFFTKFLYFTTPGALILDNVLARRVHDLAGIPHLVVGRGRSVAWSPYRYAVYLKWMHQTARALDAEPDELELTLFTLK
;
A
#
# COMPACT_ATOMS: atom_id res chain seq x y z
N MET A 1 12.73 8.38 -5.62
CA MET A 1 12.87 7.26 -4.66
C MET A 1 13.49 7.85 -3.40
N PHE A 2 12.97 7.51 -2.22
CA PHE A 2 13.48 8.06 -0.97
C PHE A 2 14.89 7.53 -0.66
N ASP A 3 15.76 8.34 -0.07
CA ASP A 3 17.15 7.96 0.23
C ASP A 3 17.24 6.68 1.07
N LEU A 4 16.29 6.46 1.98
CA LEU A 4 16.22 5.26 2.79
C LEU A 4 15.96 4.01 1.93
N ALA A 5 15.13 4.09 0.90
CA ALA A 5 14.88 2.98 -0.02
C ALA A 5 16.08 2.68 -0.92
N ALA A 6 16.91 3.68 -1.21
CA ALA A 6 18.14 3.49 -1.98
C ALA A 6 19.20 2.65 -1.22
N THR A 7 19.08 2.51 0.11
CA THR A 7 20.00 1.70 0.91
C THR A 7 19.76 0.19 0.76
N GLY A 8 18.59 -0.23 0.29
CA GLY A 8 18.18 -1.63 0.27
C GLY A 8 17.86 -2.24 1.65
N ASP A 9 17.91 -1.46 2.73
CA ASP A 9 17.46 -1.89 4.07
C ASP A 9 15.93 -1.85 4.15
N TRP A 10 15.29 -2.89 3.59
CA TRP A 10 13.84 -2.97 3.55
C TRP A 10 13.18 -3.01 4.93
N PRO A 11 13.72 -3.69 5.96
CA PRO A 11 13.23 -3.56 7.32
C PRO A 11 13.21 -2.11 7.84
N ALA A 12 14.24 -1.30 7.55
CA ALA A 12 14.24 0.11 7.93
C ALA A 12 13.19 0.93 7.16
N VAL A 13 13.03 0.69 5.85
CA VAL A 13 11.96 1.32 5.04
C VAL A 13 10.58 0.92 5.56
N PHE A 14 10.40 -0.35 5.92
CA PHE A 14 9.17 -0.85 6.51
C PHE A 14 8.88 -0.14 7.83
N ALA A 15 9.85 -0.03 8.74
CA ALA A 15 9.69 0.71 9.99
C ALA A 15 9.30 2.18 9.75
N ALA A 16 9.99 2.87 8.83
CA ALA A 16 9.69 4.26 8.49
C ALA A 16 8.28 4.43 7.91
N SER A 17 7.89 3.59 6.94
CA SER A 17 6.56 3.63 6.31
C SER A 17 5.45 3.27 7.29
N PHE A 18 5.72 2.37 8.26
CA PHE A 18 4.77 1.98 9.29
C PHE A 18 4.55 3.09 10.33
N ILE A 19 5.63 3.73 10.79
CA ILE A 19 5.56 4.89 11.70
C ILE A 19 4.80 6.04 11.02
N TRP A 20 5.13 6.32 9.77
CA TRP A 20 4.42 7.31 8.96
C TRP A 20 2.91 7.02 8.89
N GLY A 21 2.56 5.76 8.64
CA GLY A 21 1.17 5.34 8.49
C GLY A 21 0.36 5.25 9.79
N THR A 22 1.01 5.08 10.94
CA THR A 22 0.33 4.99 12.25
C THR A 22 0.21 6.33 12.94
N GLY A 23 1.11 7.29 12.66
CA GLY A 23 1.08 8.61 13.29
C GLY A 23 1.09 8.52 14.82
N ARG A 24 0.13 9.18 15.47
CA ARG A 24 0.00 9.22 16.95
C ARG A 24 -0.81 8.07 17.55
N ILE A 25 -1.15 7.04 16.77
CA ILE A 25 -2.04 5.97 17.21
C ILE A 25 -1.29 4.98 18.13
N GLY A 26 -1.73 4.87 19.38
CA GLY A 26 -1.04 4.10 20.43
C GLY A 26 -0.91 2.59 20.19
N TYR A 27 -1.74 1.97 19.34
CA TYR A 27 -1.60 0.54 19.03
C TYR A 27 -0.46 0.25 18.02
N GLY A 28 0.14 1.27 17.40
CA GLY A 28 1.17 1.12 16.38
C GLY A 28 2.33 0.19 16.79
N PRO A 29 3.00 0.44 17.94
CA PRO A 29 4.10 -0.41 18.40
C PRO A 29 3.71 -1.85 18.70
N HIS A 30 2.47 -2.10 19.13
CA HIS A 30 1.96 -3.46 19.34
C HIS A 30 1.81 -4.19 18.00
N ARG A 31 1.08 -3.59 17.06
CA ARG A 31 0.87 -4.18 15.73
C ARG A 31 2.17 -4.38 14.97
N TYR A 32 3.12 -3.44 15.09
CA TYR A 32 4.44 -3.58 14.47
C TYR A 32 5.16 -4.84 14.96
N ARG A 33 5.17 -5.08 16.27
CA ARG A 33 5.77 -6.29 16.86
C ARG A 33 5.06 -7.56 16.39
N GLU A 34 3.73 -7.58 16.38
CA GLU A 34 2.96 -8.73 15.87
C GLU A 34 3.31 -9.05 14.42
N ILE A 35 3.44 -8.04 13.55
CA ILE A 35 3.85 -8.22 12.16
C ILE A 35 5.26 -8.83 12.09
N VAL A 36 6.23 -8.23 12.79
CA VAL A 36 7.64 -8.66 12.75
C VAL A 36 7.81 -10.07 13.30
N GLU A 37 7.30 -10.34 14.50
CA GLU A 37 7.37 -11.65 15.16
C GLU A 37 6.61 -12.72 14.36
N GLY A 38 5.46 -12.36 13.79
CA GLY A 38 4.64 -13.23 12.95
C GLY A 38 5.32 -13.66 11.64
N THR A 39 6.38 -12.99 11.19
CA THR A 39 7.16 -13.44 10.01
C THR A 39 8.14 -14.58 10.33
N HIS A 40 8.35 -14.90 11.61
CA HIS A 40 9.31 -15.88 12.07
C HIS A 40 10.75 -15.64 11.52
N GLY A 41 11.16 -14.37 11.47
CA GLY A 41 12.49 -13.97 10.99
C GLY A 41 12.60 -13.71 9.48
N ARG A 42 11.53 -13.96 8.71
CA ARG A 42 11.52 -13.80 7.24
C ARG A 42 11.12 -12.40 6.75
N LEU A 43 10.90 -11.44 7.64
CA LEU A 43 10.44 -10.09 7.28
C LEU A 43 11.28 -9.47 6.15
N GLY A 44 12.61 -9.51 6.26
CA GLY A 44 13.51 -8.95 5.24
C GLY A 44 13.34 -9.63 3.87
N GLU A 45 13.26 -10.95 3.84
CA GLU A 45 13.06 -11.74 2.61
C GLU A 45 11.71 -11.42 1.95
N MET A 46 10.64 -11.35 2.73
CA MET A 46 9.29 -11.03 2.25
C MET A 46 9.22 -9.59 1.71
N LEU A 47 9.84 -8.62 2.39
CA LEU A 47 9.90 -7.25 1.89
C LEU A 47 10.75 -7.13 0.62
N THR A 48 11.85 -7.89 0.53
CA THR A 48 12.71 -7.97 -0.66
C THR A 48 11.93 -8.49 -1.85
N ALA A 49 11.26 -9.63 -1.71
CA ALA A 49 10.50 -10.25 -2.79
C ALA A 49 9.37 -9.33 -3.32
N ALA A 50 8.70 -8.60 -2.42
CA ALA A 50 7.71 -7.61 -2.83
C ALA A 50 8.33 -6.40 -3.54
N ALA A 51 9.46 -5.89 -3.06
CA ALA A 51 10.19 -4.77 -3.69
C ALA A 51 10.76 -5.16 -5.06
N GLU A 52 11.30 -6.37 -5.20
CA GLU A 52 11.76 -6.92 -6.48
C GLU A 52 10.61 -7.08 -7.47
N ALA A 53 9.48 -7.67 -7.05
CA ALA A 53 8.29 -7.74 -7.89
C ALA A 53 7.82 -6.33 -8.32
N ALA A 54 7.93 -5.34 -7.43
CA ALA A 54 7.55 -3.97 -7.70
C ALA A 54 8.45 -3.27 -8.75
N GLN A 55 9.62 -3.83 -9.09
CA GLN A 55 10.46 -3.31 -10.17
C GLN A 55 9.81 -3.49 -11.55
N HIS A 56 8.94 -4.50 -11.70
CA HIS A 56 8.14 -4.66 -12.92
C HIS A 56 7.02 -3.59 -12.98
N ASP A 57 6.20 -3.55 -11.94
CA ASP A 57 5.21 -2.50 -11.69
C ASP A 57 4.71 -2.55 -10.23
N ALA A 58 4.12 -1.46 -9.76
CA ALA A 58 3.60 -1.36 -8.39
C ALA A 58 2.49 -2.38 -8.05
N ILE A 59 1.79 -2.93 -9.06
CA ILE A 59 0.72 -3.92 -8.87
C ILE A 59 1.30 -5.30 -8.57
N ALA A 60 2.42 -5.66 -9.20
CA ALA A 60 3.14 -6.89 -8.90
C ALA A 60 3.66 -6.93 -7.45
N GLY A 61 4.26 -5.83 -6.98
CA GLY A 61 4.64 -5.68 -5.56
C GLY A 61 3.44 -5.69 -4.61
N TYR A 62 2.33 -5.06 -5.00
CA TYR A 62 1.09 -5.12 -4.23
C TYR A 62 0.53 -6.54 -4.15
N ALA A 63 0.53 -7.28 -5.25
CA ALA A 63 0.05 -8.66 -5.33
C ALA A 63 0.87 -9.59 -4.43
N GLN A 64 2.18 -9.33 -4.30
CA GLN A 64 3.07 -10.02 -3.37
C GLN A 64 2.56 -9.91 -1.92
N PHE A 65 2.30 -8.69 -1.43
CA PHE A 65 1.76 -8.48 -0.09
C PHE A 65 0.31 -8.94 0.07
N TYR A 66 -0.49 -8.88 -0.99
CA TYR A 66 -1.88 -9.34 -0.96
C TYR A 66 -2.00 -10.87 -0.93
N GLY A 67 -0.99 -11.58 -1.44
CA GLY A 67 -0.95 -13.03 -1.62
C GLY A 67 -1.72 -13.50 -2.86
N GLY A 68 -1.71 -12.74 -3.95
CA GLY A 68 -2.41 -13.07 -5.20
C GLY A 68 -3.28 -11.92 -5.73
N HIS A 69 -4.21 -12.22 -6.64
CA HIS A 69 -5.08 -11.22 -7.29
C HIS A 69 -6.55 -11.26 -6.84
N ASP A 70 -7.02 -12.41 -6.36
CA ASP A 70 -8.42 -12.60 -5.97
C ASP A 70 -8.55 -12.65 -4.42
N PRO A 71 -9.36 -11.79 -3.78
CA PRO A 71 -9.69 -11.90 -2.35
C PRO A 71 -10.13 -13.31 -1.89
N LYS A 72 -10.73 -14.11 -2.77
CA LYS A 72 -11.25 -15.44 -2.46
C LYS A 72 -10.21 -16.55 -2.61
N GLN A 73 -9.11 -16.31 -3.33
CA GLN A 73 -8.09 -17.31 -3.65
C GLN A 73 -6.68 -16.91 -3.19
N ARG A 74 -6.57 -15.80 -2.45
CA ARG A 74 -5.29 -15.31 -1.94
C ARG A 74 -4.68 -16.29 -0.94
N ALA A 75 -3.36 -16.47 -1.02
CA ALA A 75 -2.58 -17.33 -0.15
C ALA A 75 -2.77 -16.98 1.33
N SER A 76 -2.57 -17.95 2.21
CA SER A 76 -2.50 -17.70 3.65
C SER A 76 -1.34 -16.76 3.98
N ALA A 77 -1.45 -16.02 5.08
CA ALA A 77 -0.32 -15.23 5.56
C ALA A 77 0.86 -16.14 5.89
N ASN A 78 2.07 -15.66 5.60
CA ASN A 78 3.35 -16.34 5.80
C ASN A 78 3.49 -17.67 5.04
N ALA A 79 2.65 -17.92 4.02
CA ALA A 79 2.84 -19.05 3.11
C ALA A 79 3.96 -18.78 2.10
N ASP A 80 4.65 -19.83 1.68
CA ASP A 80 5.73 -19.72 0.71
C ASP A 80 5.23 -19.23 -0.66
N GLY A 81 6.12 -18.56 -1.41
CA GLY A 81 5.82 -18.00 -2.74
C GLY A 81 5.11 -16.64 -2.72
N TRP A 82 4.67 -16.16 -1.55
CA TRP A 82 4.05 -14.84 -1.39
C TRP A 82 4.63 -14.08 -0.21
N SER A 83 4.62 -12.74 -0.32
CA SER A 83 5.09 -11.83 0.73
C SER A 83 3.97 -11.39 1.68
N ARG A 84 2.89 -12.16 1.77
CA ARG A 84 1.74 -11.79 2.59
C ARG A 84 2.03 -12.00 4.07
N ILE A 85 2.03 -10.92 4.84
CA ILE A 85 2.28 -10.95 6.29
C ILE A 85 0.95 -10.78 7.04
N ASP A 86 0.79 -11.50 8.15
CA ASP A 86 -0.39 -11.34 8.99
C ASP A 86 -0.42 -9.94 9.64
N ASN A 87 -1.61 -9.38 9.84
CA ASN A 87 -1.82 -8.02 10.37
C ASN A 87 -1.17 -6.85 9.57
N PHE A 88 -0.48 -7.14 8.47
CA PHE A 88 -0.05 -6.16 7.50
C PHE A 88 -1.16 -6.01 6.45
N GLY A 89 -1.79 -4.83 6.38
CA GLY A 89 -2.97 -4.60 5.55
C GLY A 89 -2.70 -3.74 4.31
N PRO A 90 -3.63 -3.75 3.33
CA PRO A 90 -3.58 -2.96 2.09
C PRO A 90 -3.10 -1.51 2.22
N ALA A 91 -3.57 -0.77 3.24
CA ALA A 91 -3.18 0.62 3.42
C ALA A 91 -1.72 0.82 3.82
N PHE A 92 -1.09 -0.21 4.39
CA PHE A 92 0.32 -0.21 4.75
C PHE A 92 1.19 -0.80 3.64
N PHE A 93 0.65 -1.73 2.82
CA PHE A 93 1.31 -2.20 1.59
C PHE A 93 1.65 -1.02 0.68
N THR A 94 0.64 -0.18 0.43
CA THR A 94 0.79 1.00 -0.44
C THR A 94 1.76 2.02 0.12
N LYS A 95 1.84 2.16 1.44
CA LYS A 95 2.84 3.01 2.09
C LYS A 95 4.24 2.48 1.87
N PHE A 96 4.49 1.19 2.09
CA PHE A 96 5.80 0.61 1.77
C PHE A 96 6.15 0.83 0.29
N LEU A 97 5.23 0.50 -0.62
CA LEU A 97 5.42 0.68 -2.05
C LEU A 97 5.66 2.14 -2.46
N TYR A 98 5.00 3.10 -1.81
CA TYR A 98 5.22 4.52 -2.03
C TYR A 98 6.68 4.92 -1.77
N PHE A 99 7.30 4.36 -0.72
CA PHE A 99 8.72 4.63 -0.46
C PHE A 99 9.67 3.93 -1.44
N THR A 100 9.29 2.77 -1.97
CA THR A 100 10.20 1.88 -2.73
C THR A 100 10.01 1.90 -4.24
N THR A 101 8.85 2.35 -4.74
CA THR A 101 8.43 2.08 -6.12
C THR A 101 7.95 3.37 -6.79
N PRO A 102 8.63 3.85 -7.85
CA PRO A 102 8.18 5.00 -8.62
C PRO A 102 6.73 4.83 -9.13
N GLY A 103 5.92 5.88 -8.97
CA GLY A 103 4.52 5.88 -9.40
C GLY A 103 3.54 5.10 -8.52
N ALA A 104 4.00 4.43 -7.45
CA ALA A 104 3.12 3.96 -6.40
C ALA A 104 2.57 5.16 -5.61
N LEU A 105 1.31 5.08 -5.20
CA LEU A 105 0.61 6.10 -4.42
C LEU A 105 -0.09 5.42 -3.25
N ILE A 106 -0.32 6.14 -2.17
CA ILE A 106 -0.91 5.61 -0.96
C ILE A 106 -2.41 5.46 -1.16
N LEU A 107 -2.92 4.24 -1.11
CA LEU A 107 -4.35 3.99 -0.95
C LEU A 107 -4.65 3.76 0.54
N ASP A 108 -5.29 4.72 1.18
CA ASP A 108 -5.86 4.57 2.52
C ASP A 108 -7.35 4.96 2.54
N ASN A 109 -7.97 4.93 3.73
CA ASN A 109 -9.40 5.18 3.83
C ASN A 109 -9.80 6.63 3.55
N VAL A 110 -8.91 7.60 3.75
CA VAL A 110 -9.19 9.00 3.41
C VAL A 110 -9.21 9.11 1.90
N LEU A 111 -8.16 8.66 1.24
CA LEU A 111 -8.03 8.75 -0.22
C LEU A 111 -9.08 7.89 -0.94
N ALA A 112 -9.35 6.68 -0.46
CA ALA A 112 -10.39 5.82 -1.02
C ALA A 112 -11.78 6.47 -1.00
N ARG A 113 -12.13 7.21 0.06
CA ARG A 113 -13.39 7.96 0.12
C ARG A 113 -13.39 9.15 -0.82
N ARG A 114 -12.33 9.98 -0.79
CA ARG A 114 -12.24 11.18 -1.64
C ARG A 114 -12.29 10.83 -3.12
N VAL A 115 -11.54 9.81 -3.54
CA VAL A 115 -11.57 9.32 -4.92
C VAL A 115 -12.93 8.73 -5.28
N HIS A 116 -13.55 7.97 -4.38
CA HIS A 116 -14.90 7.47 -4.62
C HIS A 116 -15.91 8.60 -4.85
N ASP A 117 -15.88 9.63 -3.99
CA ASP A 117 -16.80 10.76 -4.03
C ASP A 117 -16.60 11.62 -5.29
N LEU A 118 -15.35 11.82 -5.73
CA LEU A 118 -15.02 12.64 -6.90
C LEU A 118 -15.20 11.90 -8.23
N ALA A 119 -14.77 10.65 -8.29
CA ALA A 119 -14.66 9.88 -9.53
C ALA A 119 -15.86 8.97 -9.79
N GLY A 120 -16.70 8.74 -8.78
CA GLY A 120 -17.73 7.70 -8.84
C GLY A 120 -17.16 6.28 -8.98
N ILE A 121 -15.87 6.07 -8.67
CA ILE A 121 -15.24 4.75 -8.83
C ILE A 121 -15.94 3.77 -7.90
N PRO A 122 -16.58 2.72 -8.44
CA PRO A 122 -17.26 1.75 -7.61
C PRO A 122 -16.22 0.92 -6.85
N HIS A 123 -16.58 0.49 -5.64
CA HIS A 123 -15.81 -0.48 -4.86
C HIS A 123 -14.41 -0.05 -4.42
N LEU A 124 -14.15 1.24 -4.17
CA LEU A 124 -13.05 1.65 -3.27
C LEU A 124 -13.53 1.65 -1.82
N VAL A 125 -14.75 2.12 -1.60
CA VAL A 125 -15.48 2.05 -0.33
C VAL A 125 -16.89 1.52 -0.58
N VAL A 126 -17.56 1.07 0.49
CA VAL A 126 -19.01 0.84 0.50
C VAL A 126 -19.74 2.09 0.97
N GLY A 127 -21.07 2.16 0.80
CA GLY A 127 -21.92 3.36 1.05
C GLY A 127 -21.92 3.97 2.46
N ARG A 128 -21.06 3.51 3.38
CA ARG A 128 -20.77 4.17 4.67
C ARG A 128 -19.29 4.59 4.82
N GLY A 129 -18.54 4.63 3.72
CA GLY A 129 -17.11 4.99 3.73
C GLY A 129 -16.16 3.92 4.30
N ARG A 130 -16.66 2.69 4.53
CA ARG A 130 -15.84 1.53 4.95
C ARG A 130 -15.12 0.96 3.73
N SER A 131 -13.83 0.64 3.87
CA SER A 131 -13.05 0.00 2.81
C SER A 131 -13.65 -1.35 2.43
N VAL A 132 -13.64 -1.65 1.14
CA VAL A 132 -13.72 -3.05 0.68
C VAL A 132 -12.34 -3.70 0.76
N ALA A 133 -12.24 -4.99 0.44
CA ALA A 133 -10.94 -5.60 0.15
C ALA A 133 -10.33 -4.94 -1.10
N TRP A 134 -9.31 -4.12 -0.93
CA TRP A 134 -8.54 -3.59 -2.05
C TRP A 134 -7.68 -4.71 -2.63
N SER A 135 -8.15 -5.31 -3.72
CA SER A 135 -7.37 -6.27 -4.49
C SER A 135 -6.34 -5.53 -5.36
N PRO A 136 -5.34 -6.22 -5.93
CA PRO A 136 -4.42 -5.59 -6.88
C PRO A 136 -5.15 -4.88 -8.03
N TYR A 137 -6.27 -5.43 -8.50
CA TYR A 137 -7.12 -4.77 -9.50
C TYR A 137 -7.67 -3.42 -9.02
N ARG A 138 -8.21 -3.35 -7.80
CA ARG A 138 -8.76 -2.10 -7.26
C ARG A 138 -7.66 -1.06 -7.03
N TYR A 139 -6.48 -1.50 -6.58
CA TYR A 139 -5.32 -0.63 -6.46
C TYR A 139 -4.86 -0.11 -7.83
N ALA A 140 -4.85 -0.96 -8.87
CA ALA A 140 -4.56 -0.54 -10.23
C ALA A 140 -5.56 0.49 -10.78
N VAL A 141 -6.86 0.31 -10.51
CA VAL A 141 -7.90 1.30 -10.86
C VAL A 141 -7.65 2.63 -10.14
N TYR A 142 -7.33 2.59 -8.85
CA TYR A 142 -6.97 3.78 -8.07
C TYR A 142 -5.75 4.50 -8.65
N LEU A 143 -4.63 3.80 -8.86
CA LEU A 143 -3.42 4.39 -9.44
C LEU A 143 -3.70 4.99 -10.81
N LYS A 144 -4.38 4.24 -11.69
CA LYS A 144 -4.72 4.72 -13.02
C LYS A 144 -5.52 6.02 -12.97
N TRP A 145 -6.52 6.11 -12.09
CA TRP A 145 -7.30 7.33 -11.93
C TRP A 145 -6.44 8.49 -11.42
N MET A 146 -5.67 8.28 -10.35
CA MET A 146 -4.80 9.33 -9.78
C MET A 146 -3.82 9.87 -10.83
N HIS A 147 -3.12 8.99 -11.54
CA HIS A 147 -2.15 9.38 -12.57
C HIS A 147 -2.80 10.09 -13.77
N GLN A 148 -3.97 9.63 -14.21
CA GLN A 148 -4.70 10.29 -15.31
C GLN A 148 -5.23 11.66 -14.90
N THR A 149 -5.76 11.78 -13.68
CA THR A 149 -6.29 13.03 -13.15
C THR A 149 -5.17 14.04 -12.90
N ALA A 150 -4.04 13.63 -12.31
CA ALA A 150 -2.89 14.51 -12.11
C ALA A 150 -2.38 15.06 -13.45
N ARG A 151 -2.24 14.19 -14.47
CA ARG A 151 -1.89 14.61 -15.83
C ARG A 151 -2.88 15.60 -16.44
N ALA A 152 -4.18 15.38 -16.24
CA ALA A 152 -5.21 16.28 -16.77
C ALA A 152 -5.22 17.66 -16.07
N LEU A 153 -4.70 17.73 -14.85
CA LEU A 153 -4.58 18.94 -14.04
C LEU A 153 -3.20 19.62 -14.16
N ASP A 154 -2.29 19.06 -14.97
CA ASP A 154 -0.89 19.50 -15.07
C ASP A 154 -0.18 19.56 -13.69
N ALA A 155 -0.39 18.51 -12.88
CA ALA A 155 0.18 18.36 -11.55
C ALA A 155 0.91 17.02 -11.40
N GLU A 156 1.82 16.92 -10.43
CA GLU A 156 2.41 15.64 -10.08
C GLU A 156 1.41 14.74 -9.33
N PRO A 157 1.42 13.41 -9.53
CA PRO A 157 0.50 12.51 -8.84
C PRO A 157 0.57 12.59 -7.31
N ASP A 158 1.78 12.80 -6.77
CA ASP A 158 2.03 13.03 -5.35
C ASP A 158 1.37 14.32 -4.83
N GLU A 159 1.37 15.40 -5.62
CA GLU A 159 0.73 16.67 -5.27
C GLU A 159 -0.79 16.54 -5.24
N LEU A 160 -1.35 15.80 -6.21
CA LEU A 160 -2.78 15.45 -6.22
C LEU A 160 -3.13 14.62 -4.98
N GLU A 161 -2.34 13.60 -4.64
CA GLU A 161 -2.54 12.79 -3.45
C GLU A 161 -2.57 13.64 -2.18
N LEU A 162 -1.57 14.50 -1.99
CA LEU A 162 -1.48 15.38 -0.84
C LEU A 162 -2.67 16.35 -0.77
N THR A 163 -3.09 16.89 -1.91
CA THR A 163 -4.25 17.78 -2.02
C THR A 163 -5.53 17.07 -1.59
N LEU A 164 -5.79 15.87 -2.12
CA LEU A 164 -6.95 15.06 -1.76
C LEU A 164 -6.94 14.64 -0.29
N PHE A 165 -5.76 14.34 0.26
CA PHE A 165 -5.60 13.97 1.66
C PHE A 165 -5.90 15.13 2.63
N THR A 166 -5.54 16.37 2.25
CA THR A 166 -5.66 17.57 3.09
C THR A 166 -6.95 18.36 2.89
N LEU A 167 -7.68 18.09 1.80
CA LEU A 167 -9.01 18.63 1.55
C LEU A 167 -9.92 18.38 2.77
N LYS A 168 -10.54 19.45 3.26
CA LYS A 168 -11.52 19.42 4.36
C LYS A 168 -12.91 19.18 3.80
#